data_AF-A0A2E8AU24-F1
#
_entry.id   AF-A0A2E8AU24-F1
#
_cell.length_a   1.000
_cell.length_b   1.000
_cell.length_c   1.000
_cell.angle_alpha   90.00
_cell.angle_beta   90.00
_cell.angle_gamma   90.00
#
_symmetry.space_group_name_H-M   'P 1'
#
loop_
_entity.id
_entity.type
_entity.pdbx_description
1 polymer ?
#
loop_
_entity_poly.entity_id
_entity_poly.type
_entity_poly.pdbx_seq_one_letter_code
_entity_poly.pdbx_strand_id
1 'polypeptide(L)'
;MLPSQLSANCSSSKLAQVILAVAFCCGLLTFFPSGTEGVETPATSSKTQQIPTLRQELEFGLRARFDTELDFIDRVVVLVKSGELPLSVVLSTFQWARQKDASFPFPYFERGLTLRARRLGVRI
;
A
#
# COMPACT_ATOMS: atom_id res chain seq x y z
N MET A 1 -8.95 -56.70 -16.57
CA MET A 1 -7.76 -56.13 -15.92
C MET A 1 -8.14 -54.74 -15.42
N LEU A 2 -8.21 -54.54 -14.10
CA LEU A 2 -8.62 -53.28 -13.48
C LEU A 2 -7.61 -52.14 -13.76
N PRO A 3 -8.08 -50.88 -13.78
CA PRO A 3 -7.29 -49.67 -14.01
C PRO A 3 -6.66 -49.15 -12.71
N SER A 4 -5.44 -48.62 -12.80
CA SER A 4 -4.73 -48.02 -11.67
C SER A 4 -3.91 -46.82 -12.15
N GLN A 5 -4.44 -45.61 -11.98
CA GLN A 5 -3.94 -44.65 -10.99
C GLN A 5 -4.41 -43.23 -11.33
N LEU A 6 -5.47 -42.84 -10.61
CA LEU A 6 -5.66 -41.54 -9.96
C LEU A 6 -5.38 -40.29 -10.83
N SER A 7 -6.38 -39.80 -11.55
CA SER A 7 -7.25 -38.72 -11.05
C SER A 7 -7.51 -38.74 -9.53
N ALA A 8 -6.79 -37.91 -8.78
CA ALA A 8 -7.20 -37.40 -7.46
C ALA A 8 -6.25 -36.28 -6.99
N ASN A 9 -6.59 -35.02 -7.26
CA ASN A 9 -6.65 -33.95 -6.26
C ASN A 9 -7.12 -32.66 -6.97
N CYS A 10 -8.42 -32.40 -6.96
CA CYS A 10 -9.10 -31.56 -5.98
C CYS A 10 -8.59 -30.11 -6.03
N SER A 11 -9.27 -29.24 -6.76
CA SER A 11 -10.50 -28.58 -6.29
C SER A 11 -10.20 -27.61 -5.14
N SER A 12 -10.29 -26.34 -5.51
CA SER A 12 -10.95 -25.29 -4.74
C SER A 12 -10.25 -24.75 -3.49
N SER A 13 -10.42 -23.44 -3.34
CA SER A 13 -10.42 -22.74 -2.06
C SER A 13 -9.08 -22.55 -1.33
N LYS A 14 -8.23 -21.65 -1.86
CA LYS A 14 -7.55 -20.67 -0.97
C LYS A 14 -8.53 -19.56 -0.55
N LEU A 15 -9.71 -19.99 -0.08
CA LEU A 15 -10.77 -19.18 0.52
C LEU A 15 -11.14 -19.70 1.93
N ALA A 16 -10.37 -20.63 2.49
CA ALA A 16 -10.67 -21.29 3.76
C ALA A 16 -9.59 -21.08 4.84
N GLN A 17 -9.18 -19.83 5.08
CA GLN A 17 -8.46 -19.44 6.30
C GLN A 17 -9.10 -18.22 6.98
N VAL A 18 -10.44 -18.10 6.94
CA VAL A 18 -11.20 -17.00 7.57
C VAL A 18 -12.07 -17.47 8.75
N ILE A 19 -12.13 -18.76 9.09
CA ILE A 19 -13.11 -19.26 10.08
C ILE A 19 -12.45 -20.19 11.10
N LEU A 20 -11.63 -19.66 12.01
CA LEU A 20 -11.41 -20.28 13.34
C LEU A 20 -10.72 -19.31 14.32
N ALA A 21 -11.39 -18.22 14.71
CA ALA A 21 -11.09 -17.49 15.96
C ALA A 21 -12.24 -16.54 16.38
N VAL A 22 -13.49 -16.96 16.19
CA VAL A 22 -14.64 -16.31 16.84
C VAL A 22 -14.98 -17.17 18.05
N ALA A 23 -14.23 -17.00 19.14
CA ALA A 23 -14.58 -17.39 20.53
C ALA A 23 -13.33 -17.44 21.43
N PHE A 24 -12.67 -16.29 21.65
CA PHE A 24 -11.84 -16.15 22.84
C PHE A 24 -12.10 -14.79 23.49
N CYS A 25 -12.85 -14.87 24.59
CA CYS A 25 -12.92 -13.89 25.66
C CYS A 25 -13.57 -12.53 25.35
N CYS A 26 -14.90 -12.56 25.25
CA CYS A 26 -15.78 -11.46 25.66
C CYS A 26 -15.74 -11.25 27.19
N GLY A 27 -14.55 -11.07 27.78
CA GLY A 27 -14.39 -11.15 29.23
C GLY A 27 -13.02 -10.69 29.75
N LEU A 28 -12.57 -9.50 29.34
CA LEU A 28 -11.69 -8.70 30.20
C LEU A 28 -11.83 -7.21 29.86
N LEU A 29 -12.92 -6.62 30.33
CA LEU A 29 -12.97 -5.19 30.64
C LEU A 29 -12.04 -4.91 31.83
N THR A 30 -10.73 -4.90 31.59
CA THR A 30 -9.80 -4.26 32.52
C THR A 30 -8.80 -3.42 31.74
N PHE A 31 -9.14 -2.13 31.67
CA PHE A 31 -8.25 -1.12 32.21
C PHE A 31 -6.96 -0.91 31.39
N PHE A 32 -7.07 -0.08 30.35
CA PHE A 32 -5.90 0.55 29.74
C PHE A 32 -5.36 1.58 30.76
N PRO A 33 -4.20 1.35 31.39
CA PRO A 33 -3.70 2.25 32.42
C PRO A 33 -3.31 3.58 31.78
N SER A 34 -3.90 4.63 32.32
CA SER A 34 -3.48 6.01 32.14
C SER A 34 -2.37 6.32 33.16
N GLY A 35 -1.27 6.94 32.70
CA GLY A 35 -0.11 7.38 33.51
C GLY A 35 1.14 6.57 33.17
N THR A 36 2.27 7.16 32.77
CA THR A 36 3.03 8.14 33.57
C THR A 36 3.74 9.22 32.76
N GLU A 37 3.91 10.35 33.43
CA GLU A 37 4.64 11.57 33.07
C GLU A 37 6.18 11.38 33.07
N GLY A 38 6.85 12.23 32.30
CA GLY A 38 8.11 12.88 32.69
C GLY A 38 9.42 12.12 32.50
N VAL A 39 10.04 12.27 31.33
CA VAL A 39 11.50 12.44 31.24
C VAL A 39 11.80 13.65 30.37
N GLU A 40 12.33 14.67 31.03
CA GLU A 40 12.89 15.87 30.44
C GLU A 40 14.33 15.60 29.97
N THR A 41 14.81 16.39 28.99
CA THR A 41 16.23 16.65 28.59
C THR A 41 16.76 15.84 27.39
N PRO A 42 17.63 16.39 26.50
CA PRO A 42 17.90 17.77 26.09
C PRO A 42 17.72 18.02 24.56
N ALA A 43 17.72 19.30 24.21
CA ALA A 43 17.82 19.89 22.87
C ALA A 43 18.44 18.99 21.77
N THR A 44 17.58 18.40 20.94
CA THR A 44 17.99 17.85 19.65
C THR A 44 17.58 18.84 18.57
N SER A 45 18.59 19.34 17.85
CA SER A 45 18.50 20.23 16.70
C SER A 45 17.18 20.11 15.95
N SER A 46 16.44 21.22 15.91
CA SER A 46 15.30 21.49 15.04
C SER A 46 15.75 21.52 13.58
N LYS A 47 16.12 20.36 13.04
CA LYS A 47 15.96 20.12 11.61
C LYS A 47 14.45 19.98 11.43
N THR A 48 13.77 21.05 11.07
CA THR A 48 12.36 21.02 10.68
C THR A 48 12.20 19.87 9.68
N GLN A 49 11.69 18.74 10.16
CA GLN A 49 11.51 17.55 9.35
C GLN A 49 10.37 17.87 8.40
N GLN A 50 10.73 18.42 7.25
CA GLN A 50 9.78 18.81 6.23
C GLN A 50 9.16 17.51 5.69
N ILE A 51 7.94 17.21 6.13
CA ILE A 51 7.20 16.05 5.67
C ILE A 51 7.04 16.20 4.15
N PRO A 52 7.55 15.26 3.34
CA PRO A 52 7.47 15.38 1.89
C PRO A 52 6.00 15.36 1.46
N THR A 53 5.67 16.20 0.49
CA THR A 53 4.36 16.13 -0.15
C THR A 53 4.21 14.82 -0.93
N LEU A 54 2.98 14.34 -1.16
CA LEU A 54 2.73 13.12 -1.95
C LEU A 54 3.43 13.16 -3.31
N ARG A 55 3.42 14.32 -3.97
CA ARG A 55 4.12 14.54 -5.24
C ARG A 55 5.62 14.24 -5.12
N GLN A 56 6.26 14.84 -4.12
CA GLN A 56 7.69 14.65 -3.86
C GLN A 56 8.00 13.20 -3.48
N GLU A 57 7.17 12.57 -2.67
CA GLU A 57 7.33 11.16 -2.30
C GLU A 57 7.30 10.25 -3.53
N LEU A 58 6.35 10.47 -4.44
CA LEU A 58 6.25 9.72 -5.69
C LEU A 58 7.42 10.03 -6.63
N GLU A 59 7.78 11.30 -6.80
CA GLU A 59 8.91 11.72 -7.65
C GLU A 59 10.21 11.05 -7.23
N PHE A 60 10.59 11.21 -5.95
CA PHE A 60 11.84 10.66 -5.43
C PHE A 60 11.78 9.13 -5.31
N GLY A 61 10.67 8.59 -4.83
CA GLY A 61 10.52 7.15 -4.60
C GLY A 61 10.40 6.34 -5.88
N LEU A 62 9.86 6.92 -6.95
CA LEU A 62 9.82 6.30 -8.28
C LEU A 62 11.03 6.63 -9.15
N ARG A 63 11.90 7.52 -8.66
CA ARG A 63 13.07 8.01 -9.42
C ARG A 63 12.64 8.63 -10.75
N ALA A 64 11.51 9.33 -10.77
CA ALA A 64 11.01 10.01 -11.96
C ALA A 64 11.97 11.15 -12.33
N ARG A 65 12.39 11.19 -13.60
CA ARG A 65 13.37 12.18 -14.10
C ARG A 65 12.92 12.90 -15.37
N PHE A 66 11.98 12.32 -16.11
CA PHE A 66 11.48 12.93 -17.33
C PHE A 66 10.24 13.78 -17.05
N ASP A 67 10.09 14.89 -17.78
CA ASP A 67 8.93 15.77 -17.62
C ASP A 67 7.61 15.02 -17.81
N THR A 68 7.56 14.07 -18.75
CA THR A 68 6.39 13.21 -18.97
C THR A 68 6.02 12.33 -17.77
N GLU A 69 7.03 11.89 -17.00
CA GLU A 69 6.82 11.11 -15.78
C GLU A 69 6.32 12.00 -14.63
N LEU A 70 6.88 13.22 -14.53
CA LEU A 70 6.44 14.22 -13.56
C LEU A 70 4.99 14.65 -13.83
N ASP A 71 4.63 14.88 -15.10
CA ASP A 71 3.26 15.18 -15.53
C ASP A 71 2.28 14.07 -15.13
N PHE A 72 2.70 12.80 -15.27
CA PHE A 72 1.88 11.67 -14.82
C PHE A 72 1.68 11.70 -13.29
N ILE A 73 2.74 11.94 -12.52
CA ILE A 73 2.65 12.08 -11.06
C ILE A 73 1.73 13.24 -10.67
N ASP A 74 1.82 14.37 -11.37
CA ASP A 74 0.99 15.54 -11.13
C ASP A 74 -0.50 15.24 -11.38
N ARG A 75 -0.83 14.53 -12.47
CA ARG A 75 -2.20 14.03 -12.72
C ARG A 75 -2.68 13.12 -11.59
N VAL A 76 -1.86 12.18 -11.13
CA VAL A 76 -2.19 11.28 -10.02
C VAL A 76 -2.48 12.07 -8.74
N VAL A 77 -1.66 13.06 -8.41
CA VAL A 77 -1.85 13.89 -7.21
C VAL A 77 -3.15 14.68 -7.28
N VAL A 78 -3.50 15.23 -8.45
CA VAL A 78 -4.78 15.93 -8.66
C VAL A 78 -5.95 14.98 -8.43
N LEU A 79 -5.92 13.79 -9.02
CA LEU A 79 -6.98 12.78 -8.85
C LEU A 79 -7.13 12.34 -7.39
N VAL A 80 -6.03 12.19 -6.66
CA VAL A 80 -6.07 11.87 -5.23
C VAL A 80 -6.67 13.03 -4.42
N LYS A 81 -6.27 14.27 -4.70
CA LYS A 81 -6.81 15.45 -4.01
C LYS A 81 -8.31 15.64 -4.28
N SER A 82 -8.77 15.29 -5.47
CA SER A 82 -10.20 15.31 -5.83
C SER A 82 -11.02 14.17 -5.23
N GLY A 83 -10.35 13.13 -4.70
CA GLY A 83 -11.00 11.93 -4.16
C GLY A 83 -11.39 10.89 -5.20
N GLU A 84 -11.19 11.16 -6.51
CA GLU A 84 -11.47 10.21 -7.58
C GLU A 84 -10.56 8.98 -7.52
N LEU A 85 -9.29 9.16 -7.16
CA LEU A 85 -8.33 8.07 -7.00
C LEU A 85 -7.97 7.88 -5.51
N PRO A 86 -8.29 6.73 -4.90
CA PRO A 86 -7.98 6.50 -3.50
C PRO A 86 -6.48 6.50 -3.23
N LEU A 87 -6.04 7.28 -2.24
CA LEU A 87 -4.63 7.37 -1.83
C LEU A 87 -4.03 5.98 -1.50
N SER A 88 -4.81 5.10 -0.86
CA SER A 88 -4.38 3.74 -0.51
C SER A 88 -3.99 2.91 -1.73
N VAL A 89 -4.69 3.08 -2.86
CA VAL A 89 -4.38 2.40 -4.12
C VAL A 89 -3.07 2.93 -4.69
N VAL A 90 -2.83 4.24 -4.62
CA VAL A 90 -1.57 4.86 -5.05
C VAL A 90 -0.40 4.34 -4.20
N LEU A 91 -0.49 4.44 -2.88
CA LEU A 91 0.59 4.04 -1.97
C LEU A 91 0.90 2.54 -2.03
N SER A 92 -0.12 1.69 -2.11
CA SER A 92 0.09 0.24 -2.25
C SER A 92 0.71 -0.12 -3.60
N THR A 93 0.38 0.61 -4.67
CA THR A 93 0.99 0.40 -5.99
C THR A 93 2.43 0.93 -6.02
N PHE A 94 2.67 2.06 -5.38
CA PHE A 94 4.01 2.65 -5.20
C PHE A 94 4.95 1.68 -4.48
N GLN A 95 4.53 1.14 -3.33
CA GLN A 95 5.33 0.14 -2.62
C GLN A 95 5.57 -1.12 -3.45
N TRP A 96 4.55 -1.60 -4.16
CA TRP A 96 4.69 -2.77 -5.04
C TRP A 96 5.69 -2.51 -6.17
N ALA A 97 5.62 -1.35 -6.83
CA ALA A 97 6.52 -0.99 -7.92
C ALA A 97 7.98 -0.92 -7.47
N ARG A 98 8.24 -0.32 -6.31
CA ARG A 98 9.58 -0.24 -5.70
C ARG A 98 10.15 -1.61 -5.33
N GLN A 99 9.31 -2.55 -4.92
CA GLN A 99 9.71 -3.94 -4.65
C GLN A 99 9.92 -4.74 -5.92
N LYS A 100 9.18 -4.41 -6.99
CA LYS A 100 9.25 -5.12 -8.27
C LYS A 100 10.56 -4.83 -9.00
N ASP A 101 10.98 -3.58 -9.05
CA ASP A 101 12.25 -3.15 -9.62
C ASP A 101 12.74 -1.88 -8.92
N ALA A 102 13.77 -2.03 -8.06
CA ALA A 102 14.34 -0.90 -7.32
C ALA A 102 15.17 0.04 -8.20
N SER A 103 15.63 -0.43 -9.38
CA SER A 103 16.41 0.37 -10.31
C SER A 103 15.51 1.25 -11.15
N PHE A 104 14.40 0.69 -11.65
CA PHE A 104 13.48 1.37 -12.53
C PHE A 104 12.00 1.14 -12.17
N PRO A 105 11.53 1.71 -11.03
CA PRO A 105 10.18 1.44 -10.51
C PRO A 105 9.06 2.19 -11.26
N PHE A 106 9.34 3.33 -11.89
CA PHE A 106 8.31 4.21 -12.48
C PHE A 106 7.39 3.50 -13.50
N PRO A 107 7.88 2.77 -14.52
CA PRO A 107 6.98 2.16 -15.50
C PRO A 107 6.07 1.08 -14.90
N TYR A 108 6.56 0.36 -13.89
CA TYR A 108 5.73 -0.60 -13.17
C TYR A 108 4.62 0.11 -12.41
N PHE A 109 4.95 1.22 -11.73
CA PHE A 109 3.97 2.05 -11.05
C PHE A 109 2.91 2.58 -12.02
N GLU A 110 3.32 3.22 -13.12
CA GLU A 110 2.42 3.77 -14.13
C GLU A 110 1.47 2.68 -14.65
N ARG A 111 2.02 1.53 -15.07
CA ARG A 111 1.22 0.44 -15.62
C ARG A 111 0.28 -0.18 -14.58
N GLY A 112 0.79 -0.43 -13.38
CA GLY A 112 0.03 -1.02 -12.28
C GLY A 112 -1.09 -0.12 -11.80
N LEU A 113 -0.82 1.18 -11.68
CA LEU A 113 -1.78 2.16 -11.22
C LEU A 113 -2.86 2.39 -12.28
N THR A 114 -2.47 2.50 -13.56
CA THR A 114 -3.42 2.61 -14.68
C THR A 114 -4.39 1.44 -14.71
N LEU A 115 -3.90 0.21 -14.51
CA LEU A 115 -4.77 -0.97 -14.49
C LEU A 115 -5.75 -0.95 -13.31
N ARG A 116 -5.28 -0.58 -12.12
CA ARG A 116 -6.12 -0.49 -10.91
C ARG A 116 -7.14 0.63 -11.01
N ALA A 117 -6.75 1.80 -11.50
CA ALA A 117 -7.62 2.94 -11.73
C ALA A 117 -8.73 2.63 -12.72
N ARG A 118 -8.41 1.92 -13.82
CA ARG A 118 -9.42 1.45 -14.78
C ARG A 118 -10.50 0.57 -14.14
N ARG A 119 -10.14 -0.28 -13.17
CA ARG A 119 -11.10 -1.11 -12.42
C ARG A 119 -12.02 -0.28 -11.52
N LEU A 120 -11.56 0.90 -11.10
CA LEU A 120 -12.34 1.87 -10.34
C LEU A 120 -13.13 2.84 -11.24
N GLY A 121 -13.04 2.69 -12.57
CA GLY A 121 -13.69 3.58 -13.53
C GLY A 121 -12.92 4.87 -13.84
N VAL A 122 -11.76 5.09 -13.21
CA VAL A 122 -10.95 6.31 -13.36
C VAL A 122 -9.99 6.19 -14.56
N ARG A 123 -9.65 7.31 -15.19
CA ARG A 123 -8.63 7.43 -16.25
C ARG A 123 -7.55 8.40 -15.79
N ILE A 124 -6.30 8.08 -16.09
CA ILE A 124 -5.09 8.84 -15.69
C ILE A 124 -4.27 9.12 -16.95
#